data_AF-A0AAU7QIA8-F1
#
_entry.id   AF-A0AAU7QIA8-F1
#
_cell.length_a   1.000
_cell.length_b   1.000
_cell.length_c   1.000
_cell.angle_alpha   90.00
_cell.angle_beta   90.00
_cell.angle_gamma   90.00
#
_symmetry.space_group_name_H-M   'P 1'
#
loop_
_entity.id
_entity.type
_entity.pdbx_description
1 polymer ?
#
loop_
_entity_poly.entity_id
_entity_poly.type
_entity_poly.pdbx_seq_one_letter_code
_entity_poly.pdbx_strand_id
1 'polypeptide(L)' 'MNLRRVNLQNCDLTGINLSKANLSKANLSGVCLGDADLSEAILEETNLESADLKKYHFEKSGYEKCFYAICNDG' A
#
# COMPACT_ATOMS: atom_id res chain seq x y z
N MET A 1 -10.11 -10.03 -1.47
CA MET A 1 -10.43 -8.76 -2.18
C MET A 1 -9.85 -8.83 -3.59
N ASN A 2 -10.52 -8.36 -4.64
CA ASN A 2 -9.96 -8.34 -6.00
C ASN A 2 -9.61 -6.91 -6.42
N LEU A 3 -8.31 -6.61 -6.46
CA LEU A 3 -7.70 -5.32 -6.81
C LEU A 3 -6.78 -5.45 -8.04
N ARG A 4 -7.01 -6.47 -8.87
CA ARG A 4 -6.19 -6.72 -10.05
C ARG A 4 -6.26 -5.54 -11.02
N ARG A 5 -5.10 -5.05 -11.46
CA ARG A 5 -4.93 -3.91 -12.39
C ARG A 5 -5.41 -2.56 -11.86
N VAL A 6 -5.63 -2.42 -10.55
CA VAL A 6 -6.01 -1.12 -9.96
C VAL A 6 -4.79 -0.21 -9.89
N ASN A 7 -5.00 1.09 -10.09
CA ASN A 7 -3.99 2.10 -9.84
C ASN A 7 -4.16 2.66 -8.42
N LEU A 8 -3.25 2.30 -7.52
CA LEU A 8 -3.16 2.81 -6.14
C LEU A 8 -1.84 3.56 -5.94
N GLN A 9 -1.32 4.16 -7.01
CA GLN A 9 -0.09 4.93 -6.95
C GLN A 9 -0.21 6.07 -5.93
N ASN A 10 0.82 6.21 -5.10
CA ASN A 10 0.92 7.21 -4.04
C ASN A 10 -0.23 7.16 -3.01
N CYS A 11 -0.94 6.05 -2.86
CA CYS A 11 -1.98 5.94 -1.82
C CYS A 11 -1.39 5.65 -0.44
N ASP A 12 -2.04 6.16 0.60
CA ASP A 12 -1.85 5.68 1.96
C ASP A 12 -2.76 4.46 2.23
N LEU A 13 -2.15 3.27 2.33
CA LEU A 13 -2.77 2.01 2.72
C LEU A 13 -2.23 1.49 4.06
N THR A 14 -1.67 2.39 4.89
CA THR A 14 -1.09 2.01 6.18
C THR A 14 -2.14 1.35 7.08
N GLY A 15 -1.78 0.20 7.65
CA GLY A 15 -2.65 -0.60 8.54
C GLY A 15 -3.82 -1.30 7.86
N ILE A 16 -3.96 -1.24 6.53
CA ILE A 16 -5.06 -1.90 5.82
C ILE A 16 -4.85 -3.41 5.79
N ASN A 17 -5.93 -4.16 6.01
CA ASN A 17 -5.95 -5.60 5.77
C ASN A 17 -6.15 -5.90 4.28
N LEU A 18 -5.05 -6.26 3.60
CA LEU A 18 -5.01 -6.74 2.22
C LEU A 18 -4.73 -8.25 2.15
N SER A 19 -4.97 -8.98 3.25
CA SER A 19 -4.74 -10.43 3.28
C SER A 19 -5.60 -11.12 2.23
N LYS A 20 -5.00 -12.08 1.53
CA LYS A 20 -5.64 -12.83 0.43
C LYS A 20 -6.15 -11.92 -0.71
N ALA A 21 -5.68 -10.67 -0.81
CA ALA A 21 -6.06 -9.79 -1.90
C ALA A 21 -5.35 -10.20 -3.20
N ASN A 22 -6.08 -10.18 -4.32
CA ASN A 22 -5.46 -10.27 -5.64
C ASN A 22 -5.09 -8.86 -6.09
N LEU A 23 -3.81 -8.53 -5.99
CA LEU A 23 -3.21 -7.26 -6.44
C LEU A 23 -2.46 -7.43 -7.77
N SER A 24 -2.65 -8.55 -8.49
CA SER A 24 -1.90 -8.83 -9.71
C SER A 24 -2.03 -7.67 -10.70
N LYS A 25 -0.91 -7.25 -11.30
CA LYS A 25 -0.83 -6.12 -12.25
C LYS A 25 -1.28 -4.77 -11.67
N ALA A 26 -1.46 -4.63 -10.36
CA ALA A 26 -1.79 -3.34 -9.75
C ALA A 26 -0.59 -2.40 -9.79
N ASN A 27 -0.85 -1.10 -9.86
CA ASN A 27 0.17 -0.08 -9.72
C ASN A 27 0.16 0.44 -8.27
N LEU A 28 1.12 0.00 -7.47
CA LEU A 28 1.34 0.39 -6.09
C LEU A 28 2.59 1.29 -5.97
N SER A 29 2.99 1.98 -7.04
CA SER A 29 4.19 2.81 -6.96
C SER A 29 4.01 3.96 -5.98
N GLY A 30 5.00 4.22 -5.13
CA GLY A 30 4.93 5.25 -4.08
C GLY A 30 3.86 5.01 -3.01
N VAL A 31 3.22 3.83 -2.99
CA VAL A 31 2.18 3.50 -2.00
C VAL A 31 2.81 3.39 -0.61
N CYS A 32 2.02 3.66 0.42
CA CYS A 32 2.41 3.36 1.78
C CYS A 32 1.62 2.19 2.34
N LEU A 33 2.36 1.15 2.72
CA LEU A 33 1.86 -0.14 3.20
C LEU A 33 2.38 -0.42 4.62
N GLY A 34 2.81 0.62 5.34
CA GLY A 34 3.26 0.46 6.72
C GLY A 34 2.18 -0.22 7.57
N ASP A 35 2.54 -1.27 8.28
CA ASP A 35 1.60 -2.10 9.07
C ASP A 35 0.44 -2.72 8.27
N ALA A 36 0.43 -2.67 6.94
CA ALA A 36 -0.56 -3.35 6.12
C ALA A 36 -0.37 -4.87 6.20
N ASP A 37 -1.48 -5.61 6.29
CA ASP A 37 -1.45 -7.08 6.24
C ASP A 37 -1.54 -7.53 4.78
N LEU A 38 -0.42 -8.02 4.24
CA LEU A 38 -0.33 -8.61 2.90
C LEU A 38 -0.26 -10.14 2.93
N SER A 39 -0.62 -10.77 4.04
CA SER A 39 -0.55 -12.23 4.20
C SER A 39 -1.39 -12.93 3.12
N GLU A 40 -0.78 -13.86 2.40
CA GLU A 40 -1.42 -14.59 1.29
C GLU A 40 -1.90 -13.70 0.12
N ALA A 41 -1.45 -12.44 0.01
CA ALA A 41 -1.78 -11.58 -1.12
C ALA A 41 -1.07 -12.06 -2.40
N ILE A 42 -1.75 -11.95 -3.55
CA ILE A 42 -1.20 -12.27 -4.87
C ILE A 42 -0.67 -10.98 -5.48
N LEU A 43 0.65 -10.91 -5.68
CA LEU A 43 1.38 -9.71 -6.16
C LEU A 43 1.99 -9.88 -7.56
N GLU A 44 1.53 -10.86 -8.36
CA GLU A 44 2.07 -11.11 -9.71
C GLU A 44 2.02 -9.86 -10.60
N GLU A 45 3.15 -9.47 -11.19
CA GLU A 45 3.26 -8.27 -12.04
C GLU A 45 2.84 -6.95 -11.35
N THR A 46 2.83 -6.88 -10.02
CA THR A 46 2.49 -5.64 -9.28
C THR A 46 3.66 -4.66 -9.32
N ASN A 47 3.40 -3.39 -9.64
CA ASN A 47 4.41 -2.36 -9.54
C ASN A 47 4.52 -1.85 -8.10
N LEU A 48 5.65 -2.13 -7.44
CA LEU A 48 5.95 -1.68 -6.07
C LEU A 48 7.09 -0.64 -6.04
N GLU A 49 7.39 0.00 -7.16
CA GLU A 49 8.45 1.01 -7.24
C GLU A 49 8.22 2.12 -6.19
N SER A 50 9.23 2.39 -5.36
CA SER A 50 9.15 3.39 -4.29
C SER A 50 8.05 3.16 -3.25
N ALA A 51 7.47 1.96 -3.14
CA ALA A 51 6.50 1.64 -2.09
C ALA A 51 7.18 1.64 -0.70
N ASP A 52 6.55 2.29 0.29
CA ASP A 52 7.01 2.27 1.69
C ASP A 52 6.34 1.11 2.46
N LEU A 53 7.14 0.12 2.85
CA LEU A 53 6.72 -1.06 3.61
C LEU A 53 7.10 -0.98 5.10
N LYS A 54 7.62 0.15 5.58
CA LYS A 54 8.12 0.26 6.95
C LYS A 54 6.96 0.14 7.95
N LYS A 55 7.12 -0.78 8.90
CA LYS A 55 6.24 -0.84 10.07
C LYS A 55 6.43 0.41 10.91
N TYR A 56 5.35 1.13 11.19
CA TYR A 56 5.42 2.27 12.08
C TYR A 56 5.18 1.74 13.49
N HIS A 57 6.28 1.48 14.22
CA HIS A 57 6.18 1.33 15.66
C HIS A 57 5.66 2.67 16.22
N PHE A 58 4.42 2.68 16.70
CA PHE A 58 3.78 3.83 17.34
C PHE A 58 4.44 4.14 18.70
N GLU A 59 5.73 4.48 18.69
CA GLU A 59 6.43 5.08 19.82
C GLU A 59 6.58 6.58 19.55
N LYS A 60 5.46 7.29 19.67
CA LYS A 60 5.38 8.74 19.96
C LYS A 60 6.54 9.57 19.39
N SER A 61 6.68 9.61 18.07
CA SER A 61 7.62 10.50 17.38
C SER A 61 6.95 11.08 16.14
N GLY A 62 7.23 12.35 15.88
CA GLY A 62 6.48 13.24 15.01
C GLY A 62 6.16 12.68 13.62
N TYR A 63 4.94 12.96 13.19
CA TYR A 63 4.34 12.58 11.92
C TYR A 63 5.22 12.86 10.70
N GLU A 64 5.83 11.81 10.13
CA GLU A 64 5.98 11.70 8.68
C GLU A 64 4.98 10.64 8.22
N LYS A 65 3.70 11.03 8.20
CA LYS A 65 2.71 10.29 7.41
C LYS A 65 3.18 10.33 5.97
N CYS A 66 3.01 9.22 5.26
CA CYS A 66 3.08 9.26 3.82
C CYS A 66 2.21 10.39 3.29
N PHE A 67 2.86 11.38 2.67
CA PHE A 67 2.30 12.71 2.47
C PHE A 67 1.26 12.79 1.34
N TYR A 68 0.81 11.65 0.80
CA TYR A 68 -0.08 11.63 -0.36
C TYR A 68 -1.48 11.20 0.06
N ALA A 69 -2.41 12.11 -0.16
CA ALA A 69 -3.84 11.94 0.04
C ALA A 69 -4.29 10.59 -0.53
N ILE A 70 -5.20 9.94 0.20
CA ILE A 70 -6.02 8.78 -0.21
C ILE A 70 -6.18 8.84 -1.72
N CYS A 71 -5.57 7.86 -2.41
CA CYS A 71 -5.50 7.70 -3.86
C CYS A 71 -6.05 8.88 -4.63
N ASN A 72 -5.20 9.82 -5.09
CA ASN A 72 -5.65 10.96 -5.93
C ASN A 72 -6.63 10.43 -6.99
N ASP A 73 -7.93 10.64 -6.73
CA ASP A 73 -9.01 10.17 -7.58
C ASP A 73 -8.92 10.99 -8.87
N GLY A 74 -8.40 10.35 -9.92
CA GLY A 74 -8.49 10.81 -11.30
C GLY A 74 -9.53 9.99 -12.04
#